data_AF-A0A950Y547-F1
#
_entry.id   AF-A0A950Y547-F1
#
_cell.length_a   1.000
_cell.length_b   1.000
_cell.length_c   1.000
_cell.angle_alpha   90.00
_cell.angle_beta   90.00
_cell.angle_gamma   90.00
#
_symmetry.space_group_name_H-M   'P 1'
#
loop_
_entity.id
_entity.type
_entity.pdbx_description
1 polymer ?
#
loop_
_entity_poly.entity_id
_entity_poly.type
_entity_poly.pdbx_seq_one_letter_code
_entity_poly.pdbx_strand_id
1 'polypeptide(L)'
;MSRQLFGTDGIRGVAGEPPLDARTAHALGVALGTWAAAERTGAVAAERAPETGTAPEVLIGMDTRESGPWLAAQVAGGLARTGVAARFAGIITTPGVAYLTRTGPFVAGVMISASHNPYHDNGLKVISHSGYKLPDEVELELERLMGKWLESGSEGAPRELTVDRSFD
;
A
#
# COMPACT_ATOMS: atom_id res chain seq x y z
N MET A 1 -7.99 16.37 -13.26
CA MET A 1 -6.63 16.80 -12.86
C MET A 1 -5.66 15.69 -13.27
N SER A 2 -4.43 16.04 -13.67
CA SER A 2 -3.40 15.07 -14.05
C SER A 2 -2.72 14.48 -12.80
N ARG A 3 -2.32 13.21 -12.86
CA ARG A 3 -1.50 12.55 -11.83
C ARG A 3 -0.13 13.22 -11.71
N GLN A 4 0.36 13.36 -10.49
CA GLN A 4 1.67 13.90 -10.13
C GLN A 4 2.59 12.83 -9.55
N LEU A 5 2.05 11.83 -8.83
CA LEU A 5 2.84 10.78 -8.17
C LEU A 5 2.60 9.39 -8.79
N PHE A 6 1.35 9.05 -9.08
CA PHE A 6 1.04 7.75 -9.70
C PHE A 6 1.39 7.77 -11.20
N GLY A 7 2.31 6.90 -11.60
CA GLY A 7 2.60 6.63 -13.01
C GLY A 7 1.65 5.59 -13.60
N THR A 8 2.07 4.95 -14.70
CA THR A 8 1.29 3.86 -15.33
C THR A 8 1.06 2.69 -14.37
N ASP A 9 2.03 2.39 -13.51
CA ASP A 9 2.03 1.21 -12.64
C ASP A 9 2.60 1.52 -11.24
N GLY A 10 1.91 2.39 -10.51
CA GLY A 10 2.28 2.83 -9.16
C GLY A 10 3.22 4.04 -9.13
N ILE A 11 3.79 4.31 -7.95
CA ILE A 11 4.80 5.34 -7.72
C ILE A 11 6.18 4.70 -7.92
N ARG A 12 7.08 5.34 -8.68
CA ARG A 12 8.44 4.80 -8.95
C ARG A 12 9.49 5.89 -8.87
N GLY A 13 10.72 5.51 -8.53
CA GLY A 13 11.87 6.41 -8.46
C GLY A 13 13.05 5.75 -7.76
N VAL A 14 14.12 6.52 -7.58
CA VAL A 14 15.27 6.13 -6.76
C VAL A 14 14.84 6.06 -5.30
N ALA A 15 15.14 4.96 -4.63
CA ALA A 15 14.75 4.78 -3.24
C ALA A 15 15.50 5.79 -2.33
N GLY A 16 14.76 6.51 -1.50
CA GLY A 16 15.29 7.55 -0.62
C GLY A 16 15.21 8.96 -1.20
N GLU A 17 14.87 9.10 -2.49
CA GLU A 17 14.64 10.39 -3.15
C GLU A 17 13.16 10.54 -3.52
N PRO A 18 12.59 11.76 -3.50
CA PRO A 18 11.24 11.98 -4.01
C PRO A 18 11.11 11.45 -5.46
N PRO A 19 10.05 10.68 -5.80
CA PRO A 19 8.85 10.41 -5.02
C PRO A 19 8.88 9.12 -4.17
N LEU A 20 10.02 8.46 -3.99
CA LEU A 20 10.20 7.30 -3.11
C LEU A 20 11.07 7.59 -1.87
N ASP A 21 10.88 8.77 -1.29
CA ASP A 21 11.39 9.08 0.04
C ASP A 21 10.50 8.48 1.15
N ALA A 22 11.02 8.50 2.39
CA ALA A 22 10.29 7.98 3.55
C ALA A 22 8.94 8.67 3.78
N ARG A 23 8.87 9.96 3.47
CA ARG A 23 7.70 10.80 3.71
C ARG A 23 6.57 10.43 2.75
N THR A 24 6.88 10.26 1.47
CA THR A 24 5.94 9.89 0.42
C THR A 24 5.44 8.46 0.60
N ALA A 25 6.32 7.51 0.98
CA ALA A 25 5.91 6.15 1.32
C ALA A 25 4.95 6.11 2.52
N HIS A 26 5.22 6.90 3.56
CA HIS A 26 4.32 7.02 4.71
C HIS A 26 2.98 7.67 4.33
N ALA A 27 3.02 8.72 3.49
CA ALA A 27 1.82 9.38 2.96
C ALA A 27 0.92 8.39 2.21
N LEU A 28 1.51 7.51 1.40
CA LEU A 28 0.75 6.46 0.71
C LEU A 28 0.05 5.54 1.71
N GLY A 29 0.74 5.12 2.78
CA GLY A 29 0.15 4.32 3.84
C GLY A 29 -1.05 5.01 4.50
N VAL A 30 -0.93 6.30 4.83
CA VAL A 30 -2.02 7.10 5.41
C VAL A 30 -3.19 7.23 4.44
N ALA A 31 -2.92 7.53 3.18
CA ALA A 31 -3.94 7.67 2.14
C ALA A 31 -4.69 6.37 1.91
N LEU A 32 -3.95 5.26 1.76
CA LEU A 32 -4.52 3.93 1.54
C LEU A 32 -5.34 3.48 2.75
N GLY A 33 -4.86 3.73 3.96
CA GLY A 33 -5.60 3.40 5.18
C GLY A 33 -6.87 4.22 5.35
N THR A 34 -6.83 5.52 5.01
CA THR A 34 -8.01 6.40 5.03
C THR A 34 -9.06 5.93 4.03
N TRP A 35 -8.64 5.61 2.80
CA TRP A 35 -9.50 5.04 1.77
C TRP A 35 -10.09 3.68 2.20
N ALA A 36 -9.26 2.76 2.69
CA ALA A 36 -9.66 1.44 3.16
C ALA A 36 -10.70 1.50 4.31
N ALA A 37 -10.53 2.45 5.24
CA ALA A 37 -11.49 2.66 6.32
C ALA A 37 -12.84 3.20 5.80
N ALA A 38 -12.83 4.03 4.75
CA ALA A 38 -14.03 4.57 4.12
C ALA A 38 -14.78 3.55 3.24
N GLU A 39 -14.07 2.68 2.52
CA GLU A 39 -14.69 1.59 1.75
C GLU A 39 -15.54 0.67 2.63
N ARG A 40 -15.20 0.59 3.92
CA ARG A 40 -15.92 -0.18 4.94
C ARG A 40 -17.29 0.39 5.32
N THR A 41 -17.58 1.65 5.00
CA THR A 41 -18.87 2.29 5.31
C THR A 41 -19.76 2.45 4.07
N GLY A 42 -19.25 2.09 2.89
CA GLY A 42 -20.00 2.12 1.63
C GLY A 42 -20.91 0.90 1.42
N ALA A 43 -21.82 0.98 0.45
CA ALA A 43 -22.77 -0.10 0.11
C ALA A 43 -22.09 -1.45 -0.24
N VAL A 44 -20.82 -1.41 -0.68
CA VAL A 44 -20.00 -2.59 -0.98
C VAL A 44 -19.57 -3.35 0.29
N ALA A 45 -19.53 -2.68 1.44
CA ALA A 45 -19.22 -3.31 2.72
C ALA A 45 -20.33 -4.27 3.20
N ALA A 46 -21.59 -4.05 2.80
CA ALA A 46 -22.69 -4.92 3.23
C ALA A 46 -22.66 -6.31 2.55
N GLU A 47 -22.16 -6.39 1.31
CA GLU A 47 -21.99 -7.67 0.59
C GLU A 47 -20.64 -8.36 0.88
N ARG A 48 -19.66 -7.61 1.40
CA ARG A 48 -18.26 -8.05 1.55
C ARG A 48 -17.74 -8.02 2.98
N ALA A 49 -18.56 -7.65 3.97
CA ALA A 49 -18.18 -7.75 5.36
C ALA A 49 -18.04 -9.23 5.73
N PRO A 50 -16.89 -9.69 6.24
CA PRO A 50 -16.86 -10.95 6.95
C PRO A 50 -17.86 -10.86 8.11
N GLU A 51 -18.58 -11.96 8.37
CA GLU A 51 -19.62 -12.06 9.43
C GLU A 51 -19.14 -11.59 10.81
N THR A 52 -17.82 -11.43 11.00
CA THR A 52 -17.12 -11.18 12.25
C THR A 52 -16.73 -9.72 12.51
N GLY A 53 -17.00 -8.76 11.60
CA GLY A 53 -16.72 -7.35 11.87
C GLY A 53 -15.22 -6.99 12.00
N THR A 54 -14.31 -7.82 11.48
CA THR A 54 -12.85 -7.64 11.56
C THR A 54 -12.34 -6.44 10.77
N ALA A 55 -11.51 -5.59 11.41
CA ALA A 55 -10.91 -4.39 10.83
C ALA A 55 -10.28 -4.66 9.44
N PRO A 56 -10.29 -3.68 8.52
CA PRO A 56 -9.76 -3.89 7.18
C PRO A 56 -8.24 -4.11 7.26
N GLU A 57 -7.74 -5.09 6.52
CA GLU A 57 -6.32 -5.43 6.44
C GLU A 57 -5.79 -5.12 5.04
N VAL A 58 -4.54 -4.64 4.97
CA VAL A 58 -3.78 -4.46 3.72
C VAL A 58 -2.60 -5.42 3.71
N LEU A 59 -2.44 -6.16 2.61
CA LEU A 59 -1.29 -7.03 2.40
C LEU A 59 -0.12 -6.22 1.87
N ILE A 60 1.09 -6.41 2.40
CA ILE A 60 2.32 -5.83 1.88
C ILE A 60 3.25 -6.98 1.47
N GLY A 61 3.77 -6.91 0.25
CA GLY A 61 4.82 -7.79 -0.25
C GLY A 61 5.92 -6.97 -0.92
N MET A 62 7.12 -7.54 -1.02
CA MET A 62 8.25 -6.87 -1.65
C MET A 62 9.07 -7.84 -2.52
N ASP A 63 9.88 -7.28 -3.41
CA ASP A 63 10.98 -8.04 -4.04
C ASP A 63 12.23 -8.04 -3.13
N THR A 64 13.39 -8.39 -3.70
CA THR A 64 14.64 -8.56 -2.95
C THR A 64 15.48 -7.28 -2.80
N ARG A 65 14.96 -6.11 -3.18
CA ARG A 65 15.73 -4.85 -3.09
C ARG A 65 15.98 -4.48 -1.62
N GLU A 66 17.19 -3.99 -1.34
CA GLU A 66 17.59 -3.55 0.01
C GLU A 66 16.70 -2.43 0.56
N SER A 67 16.08 -1.65 -0.32
CA SER A 67 15.14 -0.59 0.05
C SER A 67 13.75 -1.10 0.43
N GLY A 68 13.42 -2.35 0.11
CA GLY A 68 12.11 -2.96 0.37
C GLY A 68 11.67 -2.92 1.83
N PRO A 69 12.49 -3.40 2.79
CA PRO A 69 12.11 -3.44 4.21
C PRO A 69 11.73 -2.08 4.79
N TRP A 70 12.51 -1.03 4.53
CA TRP A 70 12.22 0.27 5.11
C TRP A 70 11.05 0.98 4.42
N LEU A 71 10.86 0.77 3.11
CA LEU A 71 9.66 1.24 2.39
C LEU A 71 8.40 0.56 2.94
N ALA A 72 8.46 -0.76 3.15
CA ALA A 72 7.37 -1.53 3.74
C ALA A 72 7.00 -1.01 5.13
N ALA A 73 8.00 -0.74 5.96
CA ALA A 73 7.81 -0.19 7.29
C ALA A 73 7.17 1.20 7.27
N GLN A 74 7.49 2.06 6.29
CA GLN A 74 6.86 3.37 6.15
C GLN A 74 5.39 3.27 5.73
N VAL A 75 5.08 2.43 4.73
CA VAL A 75 3.69 2.17 4.32
C VAL A 75 2.88 1.61 5.50
N ALA A 76 3.42 0.64 6.23
CA ALA A 76 2.79 0.07 7.42
C ALA A 76 2.59 1.10 8.54
N GLY A 77 3.55 2.01 8.74
CA GLY A 77 3.44 3.12 9.67
C GLY A 77 2.27 4.04 9.32
N GLY A 78 2.11 4.38 8.04
CA GLY A 78 0.99 5.19 7.56
C GLY A 78 -0.36 4.51 7.74
N LEU A 79 -0.45 3.22 7.41
CA LEU A 79 -1.67 2.42 7.61
C LEU A 79 -2.07 2.40 9.10
N ALA A 80 -1.11 2.17 9.99
CA ALA A 80 -1.35 2.11 11.42
C ALA A 80 -1.94 3.41 12.00
N ARG A 81 -1.62 4.58 11.44
CA ARG A 81 -2.20 5.87 11.86
C ARG A 81 -3.71 5.98 11.61
N THR A 82 -4.22 5.17 10.69
CA THR A 82 -5.65 5.16 10.31
C THR A 82 -6.41 3.99 10.95
N GLY A 83 -5.74 3.18 11.78
CA GLY A 83 -6.33 1.98 12.38
C GLY A 83 -6.44 0.79 11.43
N VAL A 84 -5.87 0.87 10.23
CA VAL A 84 -5.82 -0.23 9.24
C VAL A 84 -4.59 -1.09 9.52
N ALA A 85 -4.80 -2.40 9.63
CA ALA A 85 -3.70 -3.33 9.90
C ALA A 85 -2.95 -3.70 8.62
N ALA A 86 -1.63 -3.84 8.72
CA ALA A 86 -0.78 -4.33 7.64
C ALA A 86 -0.36 -5.78 7.93
N ARG A 87 -0.53 -6.67 6.95
CA ARG A 87 0.00 -8.05 6.98
C ARG A 87 1.15 -8.15 6.00
N PHE A 88 2.27 -8.75 6.41
CA PHE A 88 3.49 -8.73 5.62
C PHE A 88 3.82 -10.13 5.09
N ALA A 89 3.78 -10.29 3.77
CA ALA A 89 4.14 -11.53 3.10
C ALA A 89 5.67 -11.73 2.95
N GLY A 90 6.47 -10.71 3.24
CA GLY A 90 7.91 -10.76 3.00
C GLY A 90 8.24 -10.67 1.52
N ILE A 91 9.24 -11.45 1.10
CA ILE A 91 9.67 -11.53 -0.30
C ILE A 91 8.67 -12.40 -1.05
N ILE A 92 7.99 -11.82 -2.03
CA ILE A 92 6.96 -12.49 -2.82
C ILE A 92 6.89 -11.86 -4.21
N THR A 93 6.34 -12.60 -5.17
CA THR A 93 6.12 -12.08 -6.52
C THR A 93 4.88 -11.17 -6.57
N THR A 94 4.83 -10.23 -7.51
CA THR A 94 3.64 -9.41 -7.79
C THR A 94 2.36 -10.25 -7.97
N PRO A 95 2.35 -11.35 -8.78
CA PRO A 95 1.16 -12.21 -8.86
C PRO A 95 0.83 -12.92 -7.54
N GLY A 96 1.82 -13.20 -6.68
CA GLY A 96 1.58 -13.73 -5.33
C GLY A 96 0.82 -12.74 -4.45
N VAL A 97 1.23 -11.46 -4.44
CA VAL A 97 0.47 -10.39 -3.74
C VAL A 97 -0.94 -10.29 -4.31
N ALA A 98 -1.09 -10.25 -5.64
CA ALA A 98 -2.40 -10.16 -6.28
C ALA A 98 -3.32 -11.33 -5.93
N TYR A 99 -2.79 -12.56 -5.92
CA TYR A 99 -3.54 -13.75 -5.55
C TYR A 99 -3.99 -13.69 -4.09
N LEU A 100 -3.05 -13.48 -3.16
CA LEU A 100 -3.34 -13.44 -1.72
C LEU A 100 -4.31 -12.31 -1.36
N THR A 101 -4.15 -11.12 -1.99
CA THR A 101 -5.08 -10.00 -1.81
C THR A 101 -6.51 -10.37 -2.22
N ARG A 102 -6.67 -11.10 -3.33
CA ARG A 102 -7.98 -11.50 -3.84
C ARG A 102 -8.64 -12.63 -3.05
N THR A 103 -7.86 -13.61 -2.61
CA THR A 103 -8.40 -14.79 -1.91
C THR A 103 -8.44 -14.64 -0.39
N GLY A 104 -7.71 -13.67 0.15
CA GLY A 104 -7.65 -13.38 1.58
C GLY A 104 -8.59 -12.23 2.00
N PRO A 105 -8.60 -11.89 3.30
CA PRO A 105 -9.45 -10.84 3.86
C PRO A 105 -8.90 -9.42 3.63
N PHE A 106 -8.17 -9.20 2.52
CA PHE A 106 -7.47 -7.94 2.26
C PHE A 106 -8.29 -7.02 1.38
N VAL A 107 -8.44 -5.76 1.79
CA VAL A 107 -9.12 -4.74 0.96
C VAL A 107 -8.22 -4.27 -0.19
N ALA A 108 -6.90 -4.34 0.01
CA ALA A 108 -5.89 -4.03 -0.99
C ALA A 108 -4.57 -4.74 -0.68
N GLY A 109 -3.69 -4.80 -1.68
CA GLY A 109 -2.31 -5.19 -1.57
C GLY A 109 -1.37 -4.07 -1.97
N VAL A 110 -0.15 -4.05 -1.43
CA VAL A 110 0.94 -3.18 -1.84
C VAL A 110 2.12 -4.06 -2.23
N MET A 111 2.52 -4.00 -3.49
CA MET A 111 3.74 -4.62 -3.98
C MET A 111 4.85 -3.56 -4.03
N ILE A 112 5.96 -3.85 -3.37
CA ILE A 112 7.16 -3.00 -3.34
C ILE A 112 8.18 -3.58 -4.30
N SER A 113 8.24 -3.00 -5.51
CA SER A 113 9.17 -3.43 -6.56
C SER A 113 9.21 -2.42 -7.70
N ALA A 114 10.39 -2.23 -8.30
CA ALA A 114 10.53 -1.60 -9.61
C ALA A 114 10.64 -2.59 -10.78
N SER A 115 10.24 -3.85 -10.57
CA SER A 115 10.31 -4.91 -11.59
C SER A 115 11.72 -5.06 -12.17
N HIS A 116 11.93 -4.70 -13.43
CA HIS A 116 13.19 -4.87 -14.16
C HIS A 116 14.18 -3.70 -14.01
N ASN A 117 13.80 -2.63 -13.30
CA ASN A 117 14.67 -1.47 -13.12
C ASN A 117 15.92 -1.81 -12.27
N PRO A 118 17.00 -1.02 -12.37
CA PRO A 118 18.21 -1.16 -11.53
C PRO A 118 17.93 -1.18 -10.03
N TYR A 119 18.79 -1.79 -9.22
CA TYR A 119 18.53 -2.05 -7.79
C TYR A 119 18.30 -0.80 -6.92
N HIS A 120 18.83 0.36 -7.33
CA HIS A 120 18.63 1.64 -6.65
C HIS A 120 17.21 2.20 -6.85
N ASP A 121 16.52 1.80 -7.92
CA ASP A 121 15.11 2.13 -8.11
C ASP A 121 14.23 1.21 -7.25
N ASN A 122 13.07 1.72 -6.85
CA ASN A 122 12.00 0.89 -6.33
C ASN A 122 10.63 1.40 -6.83
N GLY A 123 9.55 0.77 -6.36
CA GLY A 123 8.19 1.16 -6.71
C GLY A 123 7.20 0.78 -5.63
N LEU A 124 6.12 1.54 -5.51
CA LEU A 124 4.98 1.26 -4.65
C LEU A 124 3.75 1.07 -5.56
N LYS A 125 3.33 -0.18 -5.74
CA LYS A 125 2.17 -0.55 -6.57
C LYS A 125 1.02 -1.02 -5.69
N VAL A 126 -0.13 -0.37 -5.81
CA VAL A 126 -1.34 -0.77 -5.09
C VAL A 126 -2.21 -1.68 -5.96
N ILE A 127 -2.65 -2.78 -5.37
CA ILE A 127 -3.47 -3.83 -5.97
C ILE A 127 -4.82 -3.83 -5.27
N SER A 128 -5.90 -3.78 -6.03
CA SER A 128 -7.26 -3.87 -5.50
C SER A 128 -7.58 -5.28 -5.00
N HIS A 129 -8.65 -5.43 -4.22
CA HIS A 129 -9.20 -6.74 -3.84
C HIS A 129 -9.48 -7.67 -5.04
N SER A 130 -9.68 -7.13 -6.25
CA SER A 130 -9.86 -7.99 -7.44
C SER A 130 -8.57 -8.71 -7.90
N GLY A 131 -7.41 -8.35 -7.33
CA GLY A 131 -6.09 -8.77 -7.79
C GLY A 131 -5.54 -7.95 -8.96
N TYR A 132 -6.30 -7.00 -9.49
CA TYR A 132 -5.87 -6.06 -10.52
C TYR A 132 -5.45 -4.72 -9.95
N LYS A 133 -4.81 -3.89 -10.78
CA LYS A 133 -4.49 -2.49 -10.48
C LYS A 133 -5.75 -1.75 -10.00
N LEU A 134 -5.57 -0.80 -9.07
CA LEU A 134 -6.65 0.11 -8.68
C LEU A 134 -7.22 0.86 -9.90
N PRO A 135 -8.55 1.12 -9.92
CA PRO A 135 -9.15 2.01 -10.90
C PRO A 135 -8.51 3.40 -10.85
N ASP A 136 -8.50 4.07 -11.99
CA ASP A 136 -7.76 5.32 -12.14
C ASP A 136 -8.25 6.44 -11.19
N GLU A 137 -9.57 6.46 -10.96
CA GLU A 137 -10.25 7.35 -10.00
C GLU A 137 -9.82 7.14 -8.56
N VAL A 138 -9.52 5.89 -8.16
CA VAL A 138 -9.05 5.58 -6.81
C VAL A 138 -7.60 6.02 -6.66
N GLU A 139 -6.74 5.83 -7.66
CA GLU A 139 -5.36 6.36 -7.61
C GLU A 139 -5.34 7.89 -7.48
N LEU A 140 -6.25 8.60 -8.17
CA LEU A 140 -6.38 10.04 -8.05
C LEU A 140 -6.83 10.46 -6.64
N GLU A 141 -7.77 9.73 -6.04
CA GLU A 141 -8.21 9.99 -4.67
C GLU A 141 -7.11 9.71 -3.65
N LEU A 142 -6.35 8.62 -3.81
CA LEU A 142 -5.17 8.34 -2.99
C LEU A 142 -4.15 9.47 -3.08
N GLU A 143 -3.85 9.94 -4.29
CA GLU A 143 -2.92 11.05 -4.49
C GLU A 143 -3.41 12.34 -3.81
N ARG A 144 -4.71 12.63 -3.88
CA ARG A 144 -5.33 13.76 -3.19
C ARG A 144 -5.22 13.65 -1.66
N LEU A 145 -5.33 12.44 -1.11
CA LEU A 145 -5.16 12.17 0.32
C LEU A 145 -3.68 12.27 0.74
N MET A 146 -2.77 11.79 -0.10
CA MET A 146 -1.32 11.94 0.12
C MET A 146 -0.94 13.42 0.17
N GLY A 147 -1.42 14.23 -0.78
CA GLY A 147 -1.20 15.69 -0.80
C GLY A 147 -1.61 16.37 0.50
N LYS A 148 -2.82 16.08 1.00
CA LYS A 148 -3.30 16.62 2.29
C LYS A 148 -2.35 16.28 3.46
N TRP A 149 -1.85 15.05 3.51
CA TRP A 149 -0.91 14.65 4.57
C TRP A 149 0.45 15.33 4.39
N LEU A 150 0.98 15.39 3.17
CA LEU A 150 2.24 16.05 2.84
C LEU A 150 2.20 17.56 3.09
N GLU A 151 1.07 18.22 2.92
CA GLU A 151 0.89 19.65 3.23
C GLU A 151 0.81 19.92 4.73
N SER A 152 0.35 18.94 5.53
CA SER A 152 0.16 19.11 6.98
C SER A 152 1.46 19.30 7.77
N GLY A 153 2.62 19.02 7.18
CA GLY A 153 3.91 19.05 7.89
C GLY A 153 4.08 17.94 8.93
N SER A 154 3.13 16.99 9.03
CA SER A 154 3.22 15.87 9.96
C SER A 154 4.45 15.00 9.70
N GLU A 155 5.09 14.54 10.77
CA GLU A 155 6.10 13.49 10.69
C GLU A 155 5.44 12.10 10.69
N GLY A 156 6.07 11.17 9.97
CA GLY A 156 5.65 9.77 9.91
C GLY A 156 6.62 8.89 10.69
N ALA A 157 6.08 7.97 11.50
CA ALA A 157 6.88 6.95 12.16
C ALA A 157 6.74 5.61 11.41
N PRO A 158 7.84 4.95 11.02
CA PRO A 158 7.77 3.62 10.44
C PRO A 158 7.24 2.61 11.47
N ARG A 159 6.64 1.52 10.98
CA ARG A 159 6.23 0.39 11.81
C ARG A 159 6.96 -0.86 11.35
N GLU A 160 7.66 -1.50 12.29
CA GLU A 160 8.34 -2.76 12.02
C GLU A 160 7.33 -3.86 11.64
N LEU A 161 7.69 -4.67 10.64
CA LEU A 161 6.87 -5.76 10.13
C LEU A 161 7.57 -7.09 10.39
N THR A 162 6.79 -8.07 10.83
CA THR A 162 7.22 -9.47 10.90
C THR A 162 6.57 -10.24 9.76
N VAL A 163 7.35 -11.09 9.09
CA VAL A 163 6.82 -11.96 8.04
C VAL A 163 5.77 -12.89 8.63
N ASP A 164 4.59 -12.89 8.03
CA ASP A 164 3.51 -13.76 8.40
C ASP A 164 3.68 -15.14 7.75
N ARG A 165 3.92 -16.13 8.59
CA ARG A 165 4.16 -17.52 8.20
C ARG A 165 2.90 -18.29 7.83
N SER A 166 1.71 -17.69 7.97
CA SER A 166 0.46 -18.32 7.52
C SER A 166 0.28 -18.32 6.00
N PHE A 167 1.16 -17.63 5.25
CA PHE A 167 1.16 -17.62 3.79
C PHE A 167 2.08 -18.68 3.16
N ASP A 168 2.84 -19.44 3.98
CA ASP A 168 3.76 -20.49 3.53
C ASP A 168 3.04 -21.82 3.19
#